data_AF-A0A0L8BG17-F1
#
_entry.id   AF-A0A0L8BG17-F1
#
_cell.length_a   1.000
_cell.length_b   1.000
_cell.length_c   1.000
_cell.angle_alpha   90.00
_cell.angle_beta   90.00
_cell.angle_gamma   90.00
#
_symmetry.space_group_name_H-M   'P 1'
#
loop_
_entity.id
_entity.type
_entity.pdbx_description
1 polymer ?
#
loop_
_entity_poly.entity_id
_entity_poly.type
_entity_poly.pdbx_seq_one_letter_code
_entity_poly.pdbx_strand_id
1 'polypeptide(L)'
;MDLSEHGHNRRWRFRQPSVLPGFGLALGVTLAWLVLIILIPLSGLIWRSSSLGWSQFMTLALDTRTLNALRISFGTAFVAAIVNLIFGVILAWVLVRYRFPGKRVIDAMVDLPFALPTAVAGIALATLYAPNGWIGQLLEP
;
A
#
# COMPACT_ATOMS: atom_id res chain seq x y z
N MET A 1 50.76 -33.85 -9.38
CA MET A 1 50.95 -32.84 -10.43
C MET A 1 50.29 -33.39 -11.68
N ASP A 2 48.99 -33.11 -11.86
CA ASP A 2 48.46 -32.69 -13.15
C ASP A 2 47.12 -31.99 -12.92
N LEU A 3 46.96 -30.89 -13.63
CA LEU A 3 45.95 -29.86 -13.50
C LEU A 3 45.00 -30.01 -14.70
N SER A 4 43.70 -30.07 -14.46
CA SER A 4 42.74 -29.58 -15.46
C SER A 4 41.37 -29.38 -14.84
N GLU A 5 41.11 -28.12 -14.53
CA GLU A 5 39.78 -27.53 -14.41
C GLU A 5 38.84 -28.06 -15.47
N HIS A 6 37.58 -28.34 -15.14
CA HIS A 6 36.46 -28.14 -16.08
C HIS A 6 35.27 -27.60 -15.29
N GLY A 7 35.17 -26.27 -15.25
CA GLY A 7 33.95 -25.60 -14.85
C GLY A 7 32.79 -25.99 -15.75
N HIS A 8 31.60 -26.11 -15.19
CA HIS A 8 30.36 -26.11 -15.96
C HIS A 8 29.29 -25.30 -15.24
N ASN A 9 29.29 -24.01 -15.60
CA ASN A 9 28.12 -23.31 -16.10
C ASN A 9 26.85 -23.36 -15.24
N ARG A 10 26.73 -22.37 -14.33
CA ARG A 10 25.43 -21.79 -13.91
C ARG A 10 24.73 -21.20 -15.14
N ARG A 11 24.13 -22.06 -15.98
CA ARG A 11 23.21 -21.62 -17.03
C ARG A 11 21.95 -21.13 -16.36
N TRP A 12 21.79 -19.81 -16.37
CA TRP A 12 20.54 -19.10 -16.17
C TRP A 12 19.41 -19.84 -16.90
N ARG A 13 18.55 -20.54 -16.16
CA ARG A 13 17.45 -21.32 -16.73
C ARG A 13 16.32 -20.35 -17.05
N PHE A 14 16.40 -19.74 -18.23
CA PHE A 14 15.33 -18.93 -18.81
C PHE A 14 14.07 -19.79 -18.97
N ARG A 15 12.97 -19.27 -18.41
CA ARG A 15 11.55 -19.65 -18.56
C ARG A 15 11.25 -21.14 -18.78
N GLN A 16 10.72 -21.77 -17.73
CA GLN A 16 10.06 -23.07 -17.85
C GLN A 16 8.84 -22.92 -18.78
N PRO A 17 8.68 -23.77 -19.82
CA PRO A 17 7.51 -23.74 -20.68
C PRO A 17 6.27 -24.09 -19.84
N SER A 18 5.29 -23.18 -19.83
CA SER A 18 4.02 -23.38 -19.15
C SER A 18 3.28 -24.57 -19.76
N VAL A 19 2.86 -25.51 -18.91
CA VAL A 19 2.13 -26.76 -19.27
C VAL A 19 0.74 -26.55 -19.89
N LEU A 20 0.34 -25.29 -20.13
CA LEU A 20 -0.93 -24.89 -20.73
C LEU A 20 -0.67 -24.28 -22.12
N PRO A 21 -1.18 -24.87 -23.22
CA PRO A 21 -1.07 -24.28 -24.55
C PRO A 21 -1.80 -22.93 -24.55
N GLY A 22 -1.07 -21.84 -24.82
CA GLY A 22 -1.62 -20.47 -24.85
C GLY A 22 -1.50 -19.65 -23.56
N PHE A 23 -0.83 -20.15 -22.51
CA PHE A 23 -0.64 -19.41 -21.25
C PHE A 23 -0.03 -18.01 -21.44
N GLY A 24 0.98 -17.87 -22.32
CA GLY A 24 1.61 -16.57 -22.58
C GLY A 24 0.66 -15.56 -23.24
N LEU A 25 -0.22 -16.02 -24.13
CA LEU A 25 -1.24 -15.18 -24.76
C LEU A 25 -2.34 -14.81 -23.78
N ALA A 26 -2.85 -15.80 -23.02
CA ALA A 26 -3.86 -15.56 -21.99
C ALA A 26 -3.36 -14.58 -20.92
N LEU A 27 -2.12 -14.76 -20.44
CA LEU A 27 -1.48 -13.86 -19.48
C LEU A 27 -1.20 -12.47 -20.07
N GLY A 28 -0.79 -12.39 -21.34
CA GLY A 28 -0.60 -11.13 -22.04
C GLY A 28 -1.91 -10.35 -22.17
N VAL A 29 -3.00 -11.02 -22.54
CA VAL A 29 -4.33 -10.41 -22.66
C VAL A 29 -4.86 -9.98 -21.29
N THR A 30 -4.75 -10.81 -20.25
CA THR A 30 -5.23 -10.43 -18.90
C THR A 30 -4.45 -9.25 -18.34
N LEU A 31 -3.12 -9.23 -18.46
CA LEU A 31 -2.30 -8.10 -18.05
C LEU A 31 -2.63 -6.83 -18.86
N ALA A 32 -2.76 -6.94 -20.18
CA ALA A 32 -3.14 -5.82 -21.02
C ALA A 32 -4.50 -5.24 -20.60
N TRP A 33 -5.47 -6.10 -20.26
CA TRP A 33 -6.77 -5.66 -19.81
C TRP A 33 -6.70 -4.97 -18.43
N LEU A 34 -5.96 -5.54 -17.47
CA LEU A 34 -5.76 -4.90 -16.16
C LEU A 34 -5.09 -3.53 -16.28
N VAL A 35 -4.05 -3.43 -17.12
CA VAL A 35 -3.37 -2.16 -17.39
C VAL A 35 -4.34 -1.17 -18.01
N LEU A 36 -5.11 -1.58 -19.02
CA LEU A 36 -6.01 -0.68 -19.72
C LEU A 36 -7.13 -0.15 -18.80
N ILE A 37 -7.67 -0.98 -17.91
CA ILE A 37 -8.67 -0.57 -16.91
C ILE A 37 -8.13 0.55 -15.99
N ILE A 38 -6.85 0.49 -15.61
CA ILE A 38 -6.20 1.51 -14.77
C ILE A 38 -5.78 2.72 -15.62
N LEU A 39 -5.32 2.49 -16.84
CA LEU A 39 -4.75 3.53 -17.69
C LEU A 39 -5.82 4.47 -18.25
N ILE A 40 -7.04 3.99 -18.53
CA ILE A 40 -8.16 4.82 -19.00
C ILE A 40 -8.51 5.97 -18.02
N PRO A 41 -8.76 5.74 -16.72
CA PRO A 41 -9.07 6.83 -15.80
C PRO A 41 -7.86 7.75 -15.56
N LEU A 42 -6.64 7.20 -15.54
CA LEU A 42 -5.42 8.01 -15.40
C LEU A 42 -5.18 8.91 -16.63
N SER A 43 -5.40 8.40 -17.85
CA SER A 43 -5.27 9.21 -19.06
C SER A 43 -6.36 10.28 -19.11
N GLY A 44 -7.58 9.95 -18.69
CA GLY A 44 -8.67 10.93 -18.51
C GLY A 44 -8.31 12.04 -17.53
N LEU A 45 -7.70 11.69 -16.38
CA LEU A 45 -7.23 12.67 -15.39
C LEU A 45 -6.17 13.62 -15.99
N ILE A 46 -5.19 13.07 -16.72
CA ILE A 46 -4.14 13.85 -17.37
C ILE A 46 -4.74 14.78 -18.41
N TRP A 47 -5.64 14.27 -19.27
CA TRP A 47 -6.32 15.07 -20.30
C TRP A 47 -7.10 16.23 -19.69
N ARG A 48 -7.84 15.94 -18.61
CA ARG A 48 -8.62 16.98 -17.92
C ARG A 48 -7.69 18.01 -17.25
N SER A 49 -6.59 17.56 -16.66
CA SER A 49 -5.60 18.44 -16.05
C SER A 49 -4.89 19.33 -17.08
N SER A 50 -4.52 18.79 -18.24
CA SER A 50 -3.88 19.58 -19.31
C SER A 50 -4.83 20.62 -19.93
N SER A 51 -6.15 20.39 -19.89
CA SER A 51 -7.14 21.35 -20.41
C SER A 51 -7.27 22.65 -19.59
N LEU A 52 -6.79 22.67 -18.35
CA LEU A 52 -6.83 23.86 -17.48
C LEU A 52 -5.77 24.92 -17.86
N GLY A 53 -4.79 24.59 -18.72
CA GLY A 53 -3.70 25.50 -19.05
C GLY A 53 -2.69 25.67 -17.90
N TRP A 54 -1.42 25.89 -18.25
CA TRP A 54 -0.30 25.87 -17.30
C TRP A 54 -0.43 26.91 -16.17
N SER A 55 -0.94 28.10 -16.48
CA SER A 55 -1.12 29.18 -15.49
C SER A 55 -2.17 28.86 -14.44
N GLN A 56 -3.34 28.35 -14.85
CA GLN A 56 -4.42 28.01 -13.92
C GLN A 56 -4.05 26.77 -13.08
N PHE A 57 -3.31 25.82 -13.67
CA PHE A 57 -2.75 24.69 -12.93
C PHE A 57 -1.80 25.16 -11.81
N MET A 58 -0.86 26.05 -12.10
CA MET A 58 0.05 26.61 -11.08
C MET A 58 -0.70 27.39 -10.00
N THR A 59 -1.68 28.20 -10.37
CA THR A 59 -2.51 28.93 -9.39
C THR A 59 -3.26 27.98 -8.46
N LEU A 60 -3.81 26.89 -8.99
CA LEU A 60 -4.55 25.91 -8.18
C LEU A 60 -3.62 25.03 -7.33
N ALA A 61 -2.44 24.69 -7.84
CA ALA A 61 -1.43 23.90 -7.13
C ALA A 61 -0.82 24.68 -5.95
N LEU A 62 -0.61 25.99 -6.13
CA LEU A 62 -0.07 26.89 -5.11
C LEU A 62 -1.15 27.59 -4.29
N ASP A 63 -2.43 27.25 -4.51
CA ASP A 63 -3.51 27.79 -3.71
C ASP A 63 -3.33 27.39 -2.25
N THR A 64 -3.68 28.30 -1.35
CA THR A 64 -3.48 28.13 0.10
C THR A 64 -4.23 26.90 0.60
N ARG A 65 -5.41 26.62 0.04
CA ARG A 65 -6.20 25.44 0.40
C ARG A 65 -5.49 24.15 -0.01
N THR A 66 -4.94 24.09 -1.21
CA THR A 66 -4.22 22.91 -1.74
C THR A 66 -2.95 22.66 -0.94
N LEU A 67 -2.16 23.71 -0.67
CA LEU A 67 -0.94 23.60 0.12
C LEU A 67 -1.22 23.17 1.57
N ASN A 68 -2.26 23.70 2.21
CA ASN A 68 -2.65 23.29 3.55
C ASN A 68 -3.13 21.82 3.57
N ALA A 69 -3.90 21.40 2.59
CA ALA A 69 -4.32 20.00 2.46
C ALA A 69 -3.12 19.06 2.28
N LEU A 70 -2.15 19.43 1.44
CA LEU A 70 -0.90 18.67 1.25
C LEU A 70 -0.07 18.63 2.53
N ARG A 71 0.08 19.76 3.24
CA ARG A 71 0.83 19.83 4.49
C ARG A 71 0.23 18.92 5.56
N ILE A 72 -1.10 18.92 5.72
CA ILE A 72 -1.77 18.03 6.67
C ILE A 72 -1.61 16.58 6.22
N SER A 73 -1.85 16.27 4.94
CA SER A 73 -1.79 14.89 4.42
C SER A 73 -0.40 14.27 4.55
N PHE A 74 0.65 14.99 4.11
CA PHE A 74 2.02 14.51 4.23
C PHE A 74 2.49 14.52 5.69
N GLY A 75 2.12 15.54 6.48
CA GLY A 75 2.47 15.63 7.88
C GLY A 75 1.90 14.46 8.70
N THR A 76 0.60 14.19 8.57
CA THR A 76 -0.05 13.09 9.28
C THR A 76 0.42 11.74 8.79
N ALA A 77 0.59 11.55 7.47
CA ALA A 77 1.13 10.30 6.91
C ALA A 77 2.57 10.04 7.39
N PHE A 78 3.41 11.07 7.49
CA PHE A 78 4.78 10.94 7.97
C PHE A 78 4.84 10.53 9.45
N VAL A 79 4.05 11.20 10.30
CA VAL A 79 3.96 10.82 11.73
C VAL A 79 3.40 9.41 11.87
N ALA A 80 2.34 9.06 11.14
CA ALA A 80 1.76 7.72 11.14
C ALA A 80 2.78 6.67 10.66
N ALA A 81 3.59 6.97 9.64
CA ALA A 81 4.62 6.08 9.14
C ALA A 81 5.74 5.83 10.16
N ILE A 82 6.18 6.86 10.90
CA ILE A 82 7.17 6.70 11.97
C ILE A 82 6.62 5.82 13.09
N VAL A 83 5.38 6.09 13.53
CA VAL A 83 4.70 5.29 14.56
C VAL A 83 4.58 3.83 14.07
N ASN A 84 4.11 3.62 12.85
CA ASN A 84 3.99 2.29 12.26
C ASN A 84 5.35 1.59 12.10
N LEU A 85 6.41 2.32 11.76
CA LEU A 85 7.75 1.77 11.67
C LEU A 85 8.21 1.24 13.03
N ILE A 86 8.07 2.02 14.10
CA ILE A 86 8.54 1.62 15.44
C ILE A 86 7.69 0.46 15.95
N PHE A 87 6.37 0.63 16.07
CA PHE A 87 5.50 -0.38 16.67
C PHE A 87 5.30 -1.59 15.75
N GLY A 88 5.17 -1.38 14.45
CA GLY A 88 5.01 -2.45 13.47
C GLY A 88 6.24 -3.33 13.37
N VAL A 89 7.46 -2.76 13.41
CA VAL A 89 8.69 -3.57 13.42
C VAL A 89 8.81 -4.38 14.71
N ILE A 90 8.52 -3.79 15.87
CA ILE A 90 8.53 -4.52 17.15
C ILE A 90 7.53 -5.67 17.10
N LEU A 91 6.29 -5.40 16.69
CA LEU A 91 5.23 -6.40 16.64
C LEU A 91 5.55 -7.52 15.64
N ALA A 92 6.00 -7.17 14.44
CA ALA A 92 6.40 -8.14 13.42
C ALA A 92 7.59 -9.00 13.91
N TRP A 93 8.57 -8.38 14.57
CA TRP A 93 9.70 -9.10 15.13
C TRP A 93 9.26 -10.10 16.20
N VAL A 94 8.38 -9.69 17.14
CA VAL A 94 7.83 -10.57 18.17
C VAL A 94 7.05 -11.73 17.55
N LEU A 95 6.13 -11.44 16.62
CA LEU A 95 5.28 -12.45 15.99
C LEU A 95 6.10 -13.44 15.16
N VAL A 96 7.14 -13.01 14.45
CA VAL A 96 7.97 -13.90 13.63
C VAL A 96 8.95 -14.72 14.47
N ARG A 97 9.57 -14.12 15.50
CA ARG A 97 10.63 -14.78 16.29
C ARG A 97 10.13 -15.63 17.45
N TYR A 98 9.02 -15.30 18.08
CA TYR A 98 8.55 -15.98 19.30
C TYR A 98 7.34 -16.87 19.07
N ARG A 99 7.24 -17.92 19.88
CA ARG A 99 6.08 -18.83 19.94
C ARG A 99 5.49 -18.76 21.34
N PHE A 100 4.30 -18.19 21.47
CA PHE A 100 3.59 -18.02 22.75
C PHE A 100 2.10 -18.32 22.58
N PRO A 101 1.40 -18.78 23.64
CA PRO A 101 -0.04 -19.00 23.59
C PRO A 101 -0.77 -17.66 23.37
N GLY A 102 -1.66 -17.59 22.37
CA GLY A 102 -2.37 -16.35 21.99
C GLY A 102 -1.82 -15.64 20.75
N LYS A 103 -0.68 -16.06 20.20
CA LYS A 103 -0.08 -15.49 18.98
C LYS A 103 -1.08 -15.36 17.82
N ARG A 104 -1.92 -16.38 17.60
CA ARG A 104 -2.90 -16.42 16.49
C ARG A 104 -4.00 -15.36 16.62
N VAL A 105 -4.35 -14.97 17.85
CA VAL A 105 -5.33 -13.89 18.08
C VAL A 105 -4.71 -12.54 17.73
N ILE A 106 -3.49 -12.28 18.19
CA ILE A 106 -2.77 -11.04 17.87
C ILE A 106 -2.53 -10.91 16.37
N ASP A 107 -2.11 -12.00 15.72
CA ASP A 107 -1.92 -12.07 14.26
C ASP A 107 -3.20 -11.64 13.52
N ALA A 108 -4.35 -12.21 13.90
CA ALA A 108 -5.65 -11.84 13.33
C ALA A 108 -6.05 -10.38 13.62
N MET A 109 -5.74 -9.84 14.80
CA MET A 109 -6.01 -8.43 15.13
C MET A 109 -5.20 -7.46 14.27
N VAL A 110 -3.98 -7.84 13.88
CA VAL A 110 -3.11 -7.04 13.00
C VAL A 110 -3.62 -7.06 11.56
N ASP A 111 -4.16 -8.19 11.10
CA ASP A 111 -4.69 -8.33 9.75
C ASP A 111 -6.11 -7.75 9.60
N LEU A 112 -6.86 -7.63 10.70
CA LEU A 112 -8.25 -7.18 10.73
C LEU A 112 -8.50 -5.84 10.00
N PRO A 113 -7.70 -4.77 10.18
CA PRO A 113 -7.90 -3.51 9.48
C PRO A 113 -7.85 -3.64 7.95
N PHE A 114 -7.09 -4.61 7.42
CA PHE A 114 -6.98 -4.86 5.99
C PHE A 114 -8.15 -5.69 5.45
N ALA A 115 -8.80 -6.48 6.31
CA ALA A 115 -10.01 -7.20 5.97
C ALA A 115 -11.28 -6.32 6.05
N LEU A 116 -11.22 -5.21 6.79
CA LEU A 116 -12.36 -4.30 6.97
C LEU A 116 -12.51 -3.33 5.79
N PRO A 117 -13.76 -2.98 5.41
CA PRO A 117 -14.01 -1.86 4.53
C PRO A 117 -13.48 -0.55 5.14
N THR A 118 -12.81 0.28 4.34
CA THR A 118 -12.22 1.55 4.78
C THR A 118 -13.24 2.48 5.45
N ALA A 119 -14.47 2.51 4.95
CA ALA A 119 -15.56 3.30 5.54
C ALA A 119 -15.91 2.85 6.97
N VAL A 120 -15.87 1.54 7.24
CA VAL A 120 -16.16 0.98 8.57
C VAL A 120 -15.07 1.37 9.56
N ALA A 121 -13.80 1.30 9.15
CA ALA A 121 -12.68 1.76 9.98
C ALA A 121 -12.79 3.25 10.33
N GLY A 122 -13.20 4.08 9.36
CA GLY A 122 -13.41 5.51 9.58
C GLY A 122 -14.50 5.80 10.61
N ILE A 123 -15.66 5.13 10.51
CA ILE A 123 -16.76 5.31 11.47
C ILE A 123 -16.36 4.79 12.85
N ALA A 124 -15.69 3.64 12.95
CA ALA A 124 -15.24 3.09 14.23
C ALA A 124 -14.26 4.03 14.95
N LEU A 125 -13.33 4.66 14.23
CA LEU A 125 -12.45 5.68 14.82
C LEU A 125 -13.24 6.92 15.24
N ALA A 126 -14.14 7.42 14.39
CA ALA A 126 -14.96 8.59 14.72
C ALA A 126 -15.83 8.36 15.96
N THR A 127 -16.42 7.18 16.12
CA THR A 127 -17.22 6.82 17.30
C THR A 127 -16.37 6.61 18.55
N LEU A 128 -15.17 6.04 18.40
CA LEU A 128 -14.25 5.82 19.52
C LEU A 128 -13.76 7.14 20.13
N TYR A 129 -13.45 8.13 19.28
CA TYR A 129 -13.01 9.46 19.66
C TYR A 129 -14.14 10.48 19.82
N ALA A 130 -15.40 10.09 19.63
CA ALA A 130 -16.54 10.96 19.88
C ALA A 130 -16.61 11.35 21.36
N PRO A 131 -17.19 12.53 21.70
CA PRO A 131 -17.56 12.91 23.07
C PRO A 131 -18.13 11.77 23.91
N ASN A 132 -19.12 11.07 23.34
CA ASN A 132 -19.80 9.95 23.98
C ASN A 132 -19.08 8.60 23.77
N GLY A 133 -17.90 8.59 23.17
CA GLY A 133 -17.09 7.42 22.85
C GLY A 133 -16.13 7.04 23.98
N TRP A 134 -15.67 5.78 23.99
CA TRP A 134 -14.83 5.28 25.08
C TRP A 134 -13.54 6.08 25.32
N ILE A 135 -12.92 6.62 24.25
CA ILE A 135 -11.72 7.45 24.38
C ILE A 135 -12.08 8.92 24.55
N GLY A 136 -13.09 9.41 23.82
CA GLY A 136 -13.47 10.83 23.89
C GLY A 136 -14.03 11.23 25.26
N GLN A 137 -14.81 10.38 25.94
CA GLN A 137 -15.31 10.65 27.29
C GLN A 137 -14.21 10.90 28.33
N LEU A 138 -13.02 10.31 28.13
CA LEU A 138 -11.87 10.48 29.03
C LEU A 138 -11.05 11.75 28.71
N LEU A 139 -11.26 12.34 27.54
CA LEU A 139 -10.56 13.51 27.03
C LEU A 139 -11.45 14.77 27.06
N GLU A 140 -12.72 14.64 27.41
CA GLU A 140 -13.59 15.78 27.71
C GLU A 140 -13.16 16.42 29.04
N PRO A 141 -13.01 17.76 29.10
CA PRO A 141 -12.75 18.47 30.34
C PRO A 141 -13.96 18.50 31.29
#